data_AF-A0A0U5G7P5-F1
#
_entry.id   AF-A0A0U5G7P5-F1
#
_cell.length_a   1.000
_cell.length_b   1.000
_cell.length_c   1.000
_cell.angle_alpha   90.00
_cell.angle_beta   90.00
_cell.angle_gamma   90.00
#
_symmetry.space_group_name_H-M   'P 1'
#
loop_
_entity.id
_entity.type
_entity.pdbx_description
1 polymer ?
#
loop_
_entity_poly.entity_id
_entity_poly.type
_entity_poly.pdbx_seq_one_letter_code
_entity_poly.pdbx_strand_id
1 'polypeptide(L)'
;MRAGRNPWKKATVKDECFRDYTEDCKAGSQYFLIKDITHERRCAILHSMLNVTPTHRPGEAETLRSQWLQEVNCCQANTNAGLPG
;
A
#
# COMPACT_ATOMS: atom_id res chain seq x y z
N MET A 1 7.80 -1.53 1.61
CA MET A 1 7.12 -1.00 0.40
C MET A 1 7.79 -1.56 -0.85
N ARG A 2 7.03 -2.04 -1.84
CA ARG A 2 7.54 -2.71 -3.04
C ARG A 2 8.35 -1.80 -4.00
N ALA A 3 8.18 -0.48 -3.94
CA ALA A 3 8.90 0.46 -4.82
C ALA A 3 10.34 0.79 -4.40
N GLY A 4 10.72 0.52 -3.14
CA GLY A 4 11.96 1.04 -2.57
C GLY A 4 12.03 2.58 -2.45
N ARG A 5 10.97 3.30 -2.82
CA ARG A 5 10.87 4.77 -2.77
C ARG A 5 9.80 5.19 -1.77
N ASN A 6 10.09 6.24 -1.00
CA ASN A 6 9.08 6.90 -0.17
C ASN A 6 8.30 7.90 -1.03
N PRO A 7 6.95 7.85 -1.03
CA PRO A 7 6.13 8.78 -1.81
C PRO A 7 6.21 10.22 -1.30
N TRP A 8 6.48 10.41 -0.01
CA TRP A 8 6.71 11.70 0.63
C TRP A 8 7.58 11.52 1.88
N LYS A 9 8.17 12.60 2.41
CA LYS A 9 8.94 12.56 3.65
C LYS A 9 8.03 12.54 4.87
N LYS A 10 6.95 13.32 4.84
CA LYS A 10 5.94 13.35 5.91
C LYS A 10 4.55 13.65 5.35
N ALA A 11 3.53 12.94 5.81
CA ALA A 11 2.13 13.16 5.40
C ALA A 11 1.57 14.46 6.01
N THR A 12 2.05 15.61 5.55
CA THR A 12 1.65 16.95 6.01
C THR A 12 1.52 17.89 4.84
N VAL A 13 0.69 18.93 4.98
CA VAL A 13 0.46 19.96 3.94
C VAL A 13 1.72 20.73 3.51
N LYS A 14 2.81 20.64 4.29
CA LYS A 14 4.11 21.25 3.97
C LYS A 14 4.96 20.42 3.01
N ASP A 15 4.65 19.14 2.87
CA ASP A 15 5.35 18.23 1.97
C ASP A 15 4.67 18.33 0.59
N GLU A 16 5.43 18.81 -0.39
CA GLU A 16 4.94 19.03 -1.76
C GLU A 16 4.39 17.75 -2.38
N CYS A 17 5.11 16.63 -2.26
CA CYS A 17 4.68 15.34 -2.80
C CYS A 17 3.40 14.83 -2.13
N PHE A 18 3.25 15.05 -0.82
CA PHE A 18 2.00 14.69 -0.13
C PHE A 18 0.84 15.59 -0.55
N ARG A 19 1.09 16.88 -0.76
CA ARG A 19 0.06 17.82 -1.23
C ARG A 19 -0.42 17.43 -2.62
N ASP A 20 0.49 17.17 -3.54
CA ASP A 20 0.17 16.74 -4.91
C ASP A 20 -0.63 15.44 -4.89
N TYR A 21 -0.23 14.48 -4.05
CA TYR A 21 -1.00 13.27 -3.80
C TYR A 21 -2.44 13.54 -3.36
N THR A 22 -2.65 14.47 -2.42
CA THR A 22 -3.99 14.81 -1.95
C THR A 22 -4.84 15.48 -3.02
N GLU A 23 -4.26 16.32 -3.87
CA GLU A 23 -4.95 16.96 -4.99
C GLU A 23 -5.32 15.95 -6.07
N ASP A 24 -4.42 15.03 -6.43
CA ASP A 24 -4.71 13.92 -7.33
C ASP A 24 -5.90 13.08 -6.81
N CYS A 25 -5.90 12.77 -5.52
CA CYS A 25 -7.00 12.03 -4.89
C CYS A 25 -8.34 12.78 -4.97
N LYS A 26 -8.35 14.10 -4.79
CA LYS A 26 -9.55 14.93 -4.93
C LYS A 26 -10.04 14.98 -6.37
N ALA A 27 -9.13 15.01 -7.33
CA ALA A 27 -9.43 14.98 -8.76
C ALA A 27 -9.89 13.60 -9.26
N GLY A 28 -9.89 12.57 -8.40
CA GLY A 28 -10.15 11.19 -8.80
C GLY A 28 -9.03 10.57 -9.65
N SER A 29 -7.87 11.23 -9.70
CA SER A 29 -6.67 10.74 -10.39
C SER A 29 -5.95 9.71 -9.52
N GLN A 30 -5.39 8.69 -10.17
CA GLN A 30 -4.52 7.72 -9.50
C GLN A 30 -3.09 8.26 -9.43
N TYR A 31 -2.58 8.39 -8.21
CA TYR A 31 -1.20 8.78 -7.94
C TYR A 31 -0.18 7.91 -8.69
N PHE A 32 0.74 8.57 -9.41
CA PHE A 32 1.64 7.92 -10.36
C PHE A 32 2.55 6.86 -9.70
N LEU A 33 3.01 7.08 -8.47
CA LEU A 33 3.92 6.13 -7.81
C LEU A 33 3.22 4.80 -7.50
N ILE A 34 1.90 4.79 -7.31
CA ILE A 34 1.16 3.55 -7.13
C ILE A 34 1.08 2.81 -8.47
N LYS A 35 0.94 3.52 -9.60
CA LYS A 35 0.96 2.88 -10.93
C LYS A 35 2.26 2.11 -11.18
N ASP A 36 3.40 2.65 -10.77
CA ASP A 36 4.71 1.99 -10.93
C ASP A 36 4.85 0.66 -10.15
N ILE A 37 4.01 0.45 -9.12
CA ILE A 37 4.06 -0.71 -8.24
C ILE A 37 2.97 -1.74 -8.60
N THR A 38 2.05 -1.39 -9.50
CA THR A 38 0.76 -2.07 -9.58
C THR A 38 0.31 -2.39 -11.00
N HIS A 39 -0.21 -3.60 -11.21
CA HIS A 39 -1.15 -3.89 -12.30
C HIS A 39 -2.56 -3.51 -11.81
N GLU A 40 -3.25 -2.66 -12.57
CA GLU A 40 -4.41 -1.83 -12.17
C GLU A 40 -5.48 -2.51 -11.30
N ARG A 41 -5.81 -3.78 -11.54
CA ARG A 41 -6.86 -4.47 -10.78
C ARG A 41 -6.45 -4.96 -9.39
N ARG A 42 -5.16 -5.25 -9.19
CA ARG A 42 -4.73 -5.99 -7.99
C ARG A 42 -4.46 -5.10 -6.79
N CYS A 43 -4.50 -3.77 -6.91
CA CYS A 43 -4.00 -2.88 -5.86
C CYS A 43 -5.00 -1.83 -5.37
N ALA A 44 -6.29 -2.04 -5.63
CA ALA A 44 -7.36 -1.21 -5.07
C ALA A 44 -7.27 -1.09 -3.53
N ILE A 45 -6.79 -2.15 -2.86
CA ILE A 45 -6.57 -2.12 -1.40
C ILE A 45 -5.50 -1.09 -1.00
N LEU A 46 -4.42 -0.93 -1.79
CA LEU A 46 -3.37 0.06 -1.51
C LEU A 46 -3.90 1.48 -1.64
N HIS A 47 -4.70 1.76 -2.66
CA HIS A 47 -5.39 3.06 -2.80
C HIS A 47 -6.32 3.34 -1.61
N SER A 48 -7.06 2.32 -1.16
CA SER A 48 -7.98 2.43 -0.03
C SER A 48 -7.23 2.65 1.28
N MET A 49 -6.11 1.96 1.51
CA MET A 49 -5.24 2.17 2.68
C MET A 49 -4.63 3.57 2.71
N LEU A 50 -4.30 4.14 1.55
CA LEU A 50 -3.72 5.48 1.44
C LEU A 50 -4.77 6.60 1.41
N ASN A 51 -6.06 6.28 1.56
CA ASN A 51 -7.11 7.29 1.51
C ASN A 51 -6.85 8.42 2.53
N VAL A 52 -6.97 9.68 2.08
CA VAL A 52 -6.81 10.85 2.92
C VAL A 52 -7.85 10.93 4.04
N THR A 53 -9.03 10.36 3.81
CA THR A 53 -10.12 10.26 4.78
C THR A 53 -9.97 8.97 5.59
N PRO A 54 -9.70 9.03 6.91
CA PRO A 54 -9.42 7.84 7.71
C PRO A 54 -10.55 6.81 7.74
N THR A 55 -11.81 7.24 7.69
CA THR A 55 -12.99 6.37 7.72
C THR A 55 -13.17 5.53 6.45
N HIS A 56 -12.51 5.90 5.36
CA HIS A 56 -12.52 5.13 4.11
C HIS A 56 -11.37 4.12 4.02
N ARG A 57 -10.50 4.07 5.04
CA ARG A 57 -9.41 3.09 5.07
C ARG A 57 -9.95 1.75 5.54
N PRO A 58 -9.55 0.65 4.88
CA PRO A 58 -9.96 -0.68 5.29
C PRO A 58 -9.38 -1.01 6.67
N GLY A 59 -10.13 -1.79 7.44
CA GLY A 59 -9.61 -2.39 8.66
C GLY A 59 -8.55 -3.47 8.38
N GLU A 60 -7.89 -3.93 9.44
CA GLU A 60 -6.88 -4.99 9.34
C GLU A 60 -7.46 -6.27 8.72
N ALA A 61 -8.61 -6.71 9.20
CA ALA A 61 -9.24 -7.93 8.74
C ALA A 61 -9.68 -7.85 7.26
N GLU A 62 -10.10 -6.67 6.80
CA GLU A 62 -10.45 -6.42 5.40
C GLU A 62 -9.19 -6.42 4.51
N THR A 63 -8.12 -5.78 4.99
CA THR A 63 -6.81 -5.78 4.31
C THR A 63 -6.27 -7.19 4.15
N LEU A 64 -6.34 -8.03 5.20
CA LEU A 64 -5.86 -9.41 5.17
C LEU A 64 -6.65 -10.30 4.22
N ARG A 65 -7.96 -10.03 4.06
CA ARG A 65 -8.83 -10.75 3.12
C ARG A 65 -8.76 -10.21 1.70
N SER A 66 -8.04 -9.12 1.46
CA SER A 66 -7.94 -8.54 0.12
C SER A 66 -7.30 -9.52 -0.86
N GLN A 67 -7.84 -9.58 -2.08
CA GLN A 67 -7.32 -10.43 -3.16
C GLN A 67 -5.82 -10.17 -3.40
N TRP A 68 -5.39 -8.92 -3.29
CA TRP A 68 -3.98 -8.52 -3.41
C TRP A 68 -3.06 -9.32 -2.49
N LEU A 69 -3.44 -9.46 -1.21
CA LEU A 69 -2.61 -10.13 -0.22
C LEU A 69 -2.70 -11.66 -0.35
N GLN A 70 -3.90 -12.18 -0.64
CA GLN A 70 -4.14 -13.61 -0.82
C GLN A 70 -3.38 -14.19 -2.02
N GLU A 71 -3.13 -13.40 -3.06
CA GLU A 71 -2.36 -13.79 -4.25
C GLU A 71 -0.84 -13.62 -4.07
N VAL A 72 -0.36 -13.15 -2.91
CA VAL A 72 1.08 -13.06 -2.65
C VAL A 72 1.63 -14.46 -2.41
N ASN A 73 2.48 -14.93 -3.32
CA ASN A 73 3.28 -16.13 -3.09
C ASN A 73 4.34 -15.84 -2.02
N CYS A 74 4.08 -16.29 -0.79
CA CYS A 74 5.04 -16.24 0.30
C CYS A 74 6.02 -17.41 0.18
N CYS A 75 7.31 -17.15 0.43
CA CYS A 75 8.27 -18.23 0.64
C CYS A 75 7.84 -19.04 1.87
N GLN A 76 7.92 -20.37 1.78
CA GLN A 76 7.73 -21.20 2.96
C GLN A 76 8.97 -21.06 3.85
N ALA A 77 8.77 -20.67 5.10
CA ALA A 77 9.82 -20.74 6.09
C ALA A 77 10.12 -22.24 6.34
N ASN A 78 11.36 -22.66 6.09
CA ASN A 78 11.80 -23.99 6.48
C ASN A 78 11.84 -24.07 8.02
N THR A 79 10.86 -24.75 8.61
CA THR A 79 10.73 -24.92 10.07
C THR A 79 11.77 -25.89 10.66
N ASN A 80 12.64 -26.52 9.85
CA ASN A 80 13.58 -27.56 10.30
C ASN A 80 15.02 -27.08 10.53
N ALA A 81 15.29 -25.77 10.55
CA ALA A 81 16.62 -25.26 10.84
C ALA A 81 16.78 -24.82 12.31
N GLY A 82 17.08 -25.79 13.18
CA GLY A 82 17.94 -25.60 14.35
C GLY A 82 17.28 -25.14 15.67
N LEU A 83 16.91 -26.11 16.50
CA LEU A 83 17.11 -26.00 17.94
C LEU A 83 18.13 -27.07 18.32
N PRO A 84 19.38 -26.72 18.72
CA PRO A 84 20.26 -27.67 19.37
C PRO A 84 19.70 -27.92 20.79
N GLY A 85 19.36 -29.17 21.07
CA GLY A 85 19.10 -29.67 22.42
C GLY A 85 20.39 -29.97 23.17
#